data_AF-A0A1H1P0B6-F1
#
_entry.id   AF-A0A1H1P0B6-F1
#
_cell.length_a   1.000
_cell.length_b   1.000
_cell.length_c   1.000
_cell.angle_alpha   90.00
_cell.angle_beta   90.00
_cell.angle_gamma   90.00
#
_symmetry.space_group_name_H-M   'P 1'
#
loop_
_entity.id
_entity.type
_entity.pdbx_description
1 polymer ?
#
loop_
_entity_poly.entity_id
_entity_poly.type
_entity_poly.pdbx_seq_one_letter_code
_entity_poly.pdbx_strand_id
1 'polypeptide(L)'
;MNAPVPYLSGLRLSGRRVVVVGAGRVAERRLYRLLEAGATIEVIAPDATAPIQRLDAAGRLTWTRRSYLPDDLADAWYVLVATRDSACNEQVSAEAERQQIFCVRADDRDEATAWTPASAEVDGVQVGVLAGGDHHRSRRIRDTLVQLLIKIIGSERRDRAA
;
A
#
# COMPACT_ATOMS: atom_id res chain seq x y z
N MET A 1 19.03 0.94 19.94
CA MET A 1 18.97 1.65 18.65
C MET A 1 17.69 2.46 18.61
N ASN A 2 17.74 3.69 18.11
CA ASN A 2 16.54 4.54 18.01
C ASN A 2 15.65 3.99 16.88
N ALA A 3 14.34 3.92 17.09
CA ALA A 3 13.42 3.41 16.07
C ALA A 3 13.52 4.27 14.80
N PRO A 4 13.51 3.67 13.59
CA PRO A 4 13.67 4.42 12.36
C PRO A 4 12.50 5.40 12.19
N VAL A 5 12.82 6.66 11.88
CA VAL A 5 11.85 7.74 11.72
C VAL A 5 11.44 7.82 10.24
N PRO A 6 10.16 7.63 9.89
CA PRO A 6 9.73 7.76 8.51
C PRO A 6 9.88 9.19 8.00
N TYR A 7 10.31 9.32 6.75
CA TYR A 7 10.09 10.54 5.99
C TYR A 7 8.69 10.48 5.35
N LEU A 8 7.84 11.47 5.65
CA LEU A 8 6.51 11.57 5.04
C LEU A 8 6.63 12.17 3.65
N SER A 9 6.39 11.32 2.65
CA SER A 9 6.35 11.72 1.24
C SER A 9 5.13 11.11 0.57
N GLY A 10 4.55 11.83 -0.40
CA GLY A 10 3.51 11.31 -1.27
C GLY A 10 4.13 10.58 -2.46
N LEU A 11 3.76 9.31 -2.65
CA LEU A 11 4.28 8.49 -3.75
C LEU A 11 3.39 8.59 -4.99
N ARG A 12 3.95 9.00 -6.13
CA ARG A 12 3.24 9.06 -7.42
C ARG A 12 3.41 7.75 -8.18
N LEU A 13 2.37 6.91 -8.16
CA LEU A 13 2.38 5.59 -8.79
C LEU A 13 1.63 5.53 -10.13
N SER A 14 1.04 6.62 -10.60
CA SER A 14 0.30 6.65 -11.88
C SER A 14 1.16 6.15 -13.05
N GLY A 15 0.73 5.07 -13.69
CA GLY A 15 1.42 4.39 -14.79
C GLY A 15 2.71 3.67 -14.40
N ARG A 16 3.06 3.62 -13.11
CA ARG A 16 4.27 2.95 -12.61
C ARG A 16 3.96 1.48 -12.32
N ARG A 17 4.91 0.60 -12.64
CA ARG A 17 4.84 -0.82 -12.32
C ARG A 17 4.89 -1.02 -10.81
N VAL A 18 3.91 -1.73 -10.28
CA VAL A 18 3.80 -2.10 -8.86
C VAL A 18 3.59 -3.60 -8.76
N VAL A 19 4.47 -4.27 -8.03
CA VAL A 19 4.37 -5.71 -7.79
C VAL A 19 3.68 -5.97 -6.46
N VAL A 20 2.78 -6.94 -6.44
CA VAL A 20 2.12 -7.43 -5.23
C VAL A 20 2.40 -8.92 -5.11
N VAL A 21 3.20 -9.31 -4.12
CA VAL A 21 3.53 -10.72 -3.87
C VAL A 21 2.55 -11.30 -2.86
N GLY A 22 1.76 -12.27 -3.28
CA GLY A 22 0.64 -12.83 -2.53
C GLY A 22 -0.71 -12.21 -2.90
N ALA A 23 -1.76 -13.05 -2.93
CA ALA A 23 -3.09 -12.67 -3.40
C ALA A 23 -4.18 -13.07 -2.39
N GLY A 24 -3.90 -12.91 -1.10
CA GLY A 24 -4.85 -13.12 0.00
C GLY A 24 -5.65 -11.87 0.38
N ARG A 25 -6.40 -11.96 1.48
CA ARG A 25 -7.22 -10.85 2.03
C ARG A 25 -6.41 -9.59 2.37
N VAL A 26 -5.13 -9.75 2.71
CA VAL A 26 -4.24 -8.62 2.99
C VAL A 26 -3.95 -7.84 1.71
N ALA A 27 -3.55 -8.53 0.63
CA ALA A 27 -3.33 -7.95 -0.68
C ALA A 27 -4.60 -7.27 -1.22
N GLU A 28 -5.74 -7.96 -1.16
CA GLU A 28 -7.05 -7.45 -1.61
C GLU A 28 -7.38 -6.07 -1.04
N ARG A 29 -7.20 -5.89 0.28
CA ARG A 29 -7.48 -4.61 0.96
C ARG A 29 -6.57 -3.46 0.51
N ARG A 30 -5.38 -3.78 0.00
CA ARG A 30 -4.35 -2.80 -0.40
C ARG A 30 -4.43 -2.49 -1.89
N LEU A 31 -4.85 -3.44 -2.71
CA LEU A 31 -4.95 -3.32 -4.16
C LEU A 31 -5.83 -2.14 -4.59
N TYR A 32 -7.00 -1.94 -3.97
CA TYR A 32 -7.89 -0.83 -4.33
C TYR A 32 -7.22 0.55 -4.25
N ARG A 33 -6.39 0.78 -3.22
CA ARG A 33 -5.67 2.05 -3.08
C ARG A 33 -4.56 2.23 -4.12
N LEU A 34 -3.90 1.13 -4.49
CA LEU A 34 -2.89 1.15 -5.56
C LEU A 34 -3.55 1.42 -6.92
N LEU A 35 -4.74 0.84 -7.16
CA LEU A 35 -5.54 1.09 -8.35
C LEU A 35 -6.01 2.55 -8.42
N GLU A 36 -6.50 3.11 -7.30
CA GLU A 36 -6.87 4.52 -7.18
C GLU A 36 -5.68 5.45 -7.43
N ALA A 37 -4.47 5.05 -7.02
CA ALA A 37 -3.23 5.76 -7.32
C ALA A 37 -2.75 5.65 -8.78
N GLY A 38 -3.50 4.92 -9.63
CA GLY A 38 -3.21 4.73 -11.05
C GLY A 38 -2.06 3.77 -11.34
N ALA A 39 -1.68 2.92 -10.40
CA ALA A 39 -0.59 1.96 -10.57
C ALA A 39 -0.88 0.92 -11.67
N THR A 40 0.16 0.53 -12.40
CA THR A 40 0.14 -0.67 -13.26
C THR A 40 0.50 -1.86 -12.40
N ILE A 41 -0.50 -2.58 -11.91
CA ILE A 41 -0.32 -3.61 -10.89
C ILE A 41 -0.13 -4.99 -11.50
N GLU A 42 0.91 -5.69 -11.07
CA GLU A 42 1.08 -7.13 -11.26
C GLU A 42 1.01 -7.85 -9.91
N VAL A 43 0.12 -8.82 -9.79
CA VAL A 43 -0.02 -9.69 -8.62
C VAL A 43 0.64 -11.02 -8.94
N ILE A 44 1.60 -11.45 -8.11
CA ILE A 44 2.32 -12.72 -8.27
C ILE A 44 1.93 -13.64 -7.11
N ALA A 45 1.18 -14.70 -7.41
CA ALA A 45 0.76 -15.70 -6.43
C ALA A 45 0.24 -16.98 -7.12
N PRO A 46 0.47 -18.19 -6.56
CA PRO A 46 -0.08 -19.44 -7.11
C PRO A 46 -1.61 -19.48 -7.13
N ASP A 47 -2.24 -18.87 -6.13
CA ASP A 47 -3.69 -18.79 -5.96
C ASP A 47 -4.08 -17.39 -5.49
N ALA A 48 -5.29 -16.96 -5.88
CA ALA A 48 -5.82 -15.64 -5.58
C ALA A 48 -7.25 -15.70 -5.06
N THR A 49 -7.65 -14.75 -4.22
CA THR A 49 -9.05 -14.61 -3.80
C THR A 49 -9.94 -14.24 -4.99
N ALA A 50 -11.23 -14.62 -4.93
CA ALA A 50 -12.20 -14.30 -5.98
C ALA A 50 -12.27 -12.79 -6.34
N PRO A 51 -12.17 -11.83 -5.40
CA PRO A 51 -12.03 -10.41 -5.74
C PRO A 51 -10.84 -10.08 -6.64
N ILE A 52 -9.66 -10.66 -6.39
CA ILE A 52 -8.45 -10.42 -7.20
C ILE A 52 -8.61 -11.06 -8.59
N GLN A 53 -9.16 -12.28 -8.67
CA GLN A 53 -9.46 -12.93 -9.94
C GLN A 53 -10.43 -12.09 -10.80
N ARG A 54 -11.42 -11.45 -10.17
CA ARG A 54 -12.34 -10.54 -10.88
C ARG A 54 -11.66 -9.26 -11.37
N LEU A 55 -10.72 -8.72 -10.61
CA LEU A 55 -9.94 -7.54 -11.05
C LEU A 55 -9.06 -7.87 -12.25
N ASP A 56 -8.42 -9.04 -12.24
CA ASP A 56 -7.66 -9.58 -13.38
C ASP A 56 -8.54 -9.78 -14.62
N ALA A 57 -9.67 -10.49 -14.46
CA ALA A 57 -10.62 -10.71 -15.56
C ALA A 57 -11.22 -9.41 -16.12
N ALA A 58 -11.30 -8.35 -15.31
CA ALA A 58 -11.74 -7.02 -15.73
C ALA A 58 -10.60 -6.15 -16.33
N GLY A 59 -9.39 -6.69 -16.47
CA GLY A 59 -8.22 -5.97 -17.01
C GLY A 59 -7.74 -4.83 -16.11
N ARG A 60 -8.05 -4.88 -14.81
CA ARG A 60 -7.69 -3.82 -13.85
C ARG A 60 -6.30 -4.01 -13.27
N LEU A 61 -5.80 -5.24 -13.28
CA LEU A 61 -4.45 -5.66 -12.89
C LEU A 61 -4.09 -6.91 -13.70
N THR A 62 -2.83 -7.33 -13.64
CA THR A 62 -2.40 -8.63 -14.16
C THR A 62 -2.17 -9.59 -13.00
N TRP A 63 -2.74 -10.78 -13.03
CA TRP A 63 -2.42 -11.86 -12.10
C TRP A 63 -1.53 -12.92 -12.74
N THR A 64 -0.28 -12.96 -12.31
CA THR A 64 0.71 -13.96 -12.68
C THR A 64 0.60 -15.16 -11.74
N ARG A 65 -0.05 -16.22 -12.22
CA ARG A 65 -0.39 -17.42 -11.44
C ARG A 65 0.79 -18.36 -11.21
N ARG A 66 1.74 -17.95 -10.37
CA ARG A 66 2.89 -18.75 -9.91
C ARG A 66 3.49 -18.17 -8.64
N SER A 67 4.45 -18.90 -8.06
CA SER A 67 5.32 -18.35 -7.01
C SER A 67 6.22 -17.25 -7.55
N TYR A 68 6.66 -16.39 -6.63
CA TYR A 68 7.70 -15.39 -6.88
C TYR A 68 9.00 -16.05 -7.33
N LEU A 69 9.69 -15.40 -8.26
CA LEU A 69 10.99 -15.78 -8.80
C LEU A 69 11.94 -14.57 -8.72
N PRO A 70 13.26 -14.79 -8.66
CA PRO A 70 14.23 -13.71 -8.88
C PRO A 70 13.93 -12.94 -10.16
N ASP A 71 14.18 -11.64 -10.14
CA ASP A 71 13.97 -10.68 -11.23
C ASP A 71 12.50 -10.33 -11.53
N ASP A 72 11.54 -10.88 -10.78
CA ASP A 72 10.14 -10.44 -10.84
C ASP A 72 9.96 -8.97 -10.48
N LEU A 73 10.92 -8.35 -9.78
CA LEU A 73 10.89 -6.94 -9.43
C LEU A 73 11.50 -6.02 -10.49
N ALA A 74 12.02 -6.56 -11.59
CA ALA A 74 12.61 -5.75 -12.66
C ALA A 74 11.67 -4.60 -13.08
N ASP A 75 12.21 -3.39 -13.16
CA ASP A 75 11.50 -2.14 -13.49
C ASP A 75 10.32 -1.75 -12.56
N ALA A 76 10.15 -2.42 -11.42
CA ALA A 76 9.15 -2.02 -10.43
C ALA A 76 9.59 -0.78 -9.65
N TRP A 77 8.61 0.05 -9.31
CA TRP A 77 8.84 1.23 -8.44
C TRP A 77 8.52 0.95 -6.97
N TYR A 78 7.65 -0.03 -6.75
CA TYR A 78 7.11 -0.35 -5.45
C TYR A 78 6.69 -1.82 -5.42
N VAL A 79 6.96 -2.49 -4.30
CA VAL A 79 6.48 -3.84 -4.03
C VAL A 79 5.69 -3.89 -2.72
N LEU A 80 4.53 -4.55 -2.76
CA LEU A 80 3.77 -4.94 -1.57
C LEU A 80 3.91 -6.45 -1.37
N VAL A 81 4.50 -6.83 -0.26
CA VAL A 81 4.67 -8.22 0.16
C VAL A 81 3.56 -8.58 1.13
N ALA A 82 2.70 -9.51 0.74
CA ALA A 82 1.49 -9.91 1.45
C ALA A 82 1.24 -11.43 1.38
N THR A 83 2.30 -12.23 1.42
CA THR A 83 2.24 -13.69 1.51
C THR A 83 2.58 -14.20 2.92
N ARG A 84 2.24 -15.47 3.19
CA ARG A 84 2.53 -16.19 4.44
C ARG A 84 3.85 -16.95 4.39
N ASP A 85 4.49 -17.00 3.23
CA ASP A 85 5.79 -17.64 3.04
C ASP A 85 6.89 -16.67 3.46
N SER A 86 7.50 -16.91 4.63
CA SER A 86 8.53 -16.04 5.19
C SER A 86 9.79 -16.01 4.35
N ALA A 87 10.18 -17.15 3.75
CA ALA A 87 11.37 -17.23 2.91
C ALA A 87 11.18 -16.40 1.63
N CYS A 88 10.00 -16.49 1.02
CA CYS A 88 9.62 -15.61 -0.09
C CYS A 88 9.64 -14.13 0.33
N ASN A 89 9.08 -13.79 1.50
CA ASN A 89 9.06 -12.41 1.97
C ASN A 89 10.47 -11.82 2.14
N GLU A 90 11.40 -12.58 2.73
CA GLU A 90 12.82 -12.22 2.88
C GLU A 90 13.50 -12.04 1.53
N GLN A 91 13.28 -12.98 0.60
CA GLN A 91 13.82 -12.90 -0.76
C GLN A 91 13.38 -11.62 -1.48
N VAL A 92 12.08 -11.28 -1.39
CA VAL A 92 11.51 -10.08 -2.02
C VAL A 92 12.06 -8.81 -1.39
N SER A 93 12.15 -8.73 -0.04
CA SER A 93 12.76 -7.58 0.65
C SER A 93 14.21 -7.37 0.23
N ALA A 94 15.01 -8.43 0.22
CA ALA A 94 16.42 -8.35 -0.14
C ALA A 94 16.62 -7.93 -1.60
N GLU A 95 15.77 -8.41 -2.51
CA GLU A 95 15.81 -8.00 -3.92
C GLU A 95 15.37 -6.55 -4.12
N ALA A 96 14.31 -6.13 -3.46
CA ALA A 96 13.83 -4.75 -3.51
C ALA A 96 14.91 -3.77 -3.01
N GLU A 97 15.60 -4.09 -1.92
CA GLU A 97 16.72 -3.29 -1.41
C GLU A 97 17.85 -3.16 -2.45
N ARG A 98 18.28 -4.28 -3.04
CA ARG A 98 19.35 -4.29 -4.07
C ARG A 98 18.98 -3.46 -5.31
N GLN A 99 17.70 -3.44 -5.68
CA GLN A 99 17.21 -2.72 -6.85
C GLN A 99 16.69 -1.30 -6.53
N GLN A 100 16.79 -0.85 -5.28
CA GLN A 100 16.31 0.46 -4.82
C GLN A 100 14.80 0.66 -5.02
N ILE A 101 14.03 -0.39 -4.79
CA ILE A 101 12.57 -0.44 -4.92
C ILE A 101 11.95 -0.26 -3.53
N PHE A 102 10.93 0.61 -3.41
CA PHE A 102 10.21 0.75 -2.15
C PHE A 102 9.42 -0.53 -1.82
N CYS A 103 9.80 -1.19 -0.74
CA CYS A 103 9.20 -2.43 -0.27
C CYS A 103 8.34 -2.16 0.96
N VAL A 104 7.07 -2.58 0.89
CA VAL A 104 6.17 -2.65 2.04
C VAL A 104 5.89 -4.11 2.36
N ARG A 105 6.22 -4.49 3.60
CA ARG A 105 5.92 -5.79 4.18
C ARG A 105 4.65 -5.73 5.02
N ALA A 106 3.76 -6.70 4.83
CA ALA A 106 2.53 -6.79 5.62
C ALA A 106 2.70 -7.60 6.92
N ASP A 107 3.74 -8.42 7.00
CA ASP A 107 4.08 -9.30 8.10
C ASP A 107 5.10 -8.69 9.05
N ASP A 108 6.15 -8.05 8.52
CA ASP A 108 7.23 -7.48 9.32
C ASP A 108 7.65 -6.10 8.79
N ARG A 109 7.36 -5.05 9.57
CA ARG A 109 7.65 -3.68 9.17
C ARG A 109 9.13 -3.31 9.25
N ASP A 110 9.93 -4.02 10.02
CA ASP A 110 11.33 -3.68 10.23
C ASP A 110 12.19 -4.18 9.05
N GLU A 111 11.70 -5.18 8.31
CA GLU A 111 12.24 -5.69 7.04
C GLU A 111 11.70 -4.96 5.79
N ALA A 112 11.10 -3.79 5.97
CA ALA A 112 10.51 -2.96 4.91
C ALA A 112 11.25 -1.63 4.75
N THR A 113 11.33 -1.13 3.52
CA THR A 113 11.95 0.18 3.20
C THR A 113 10.93 1.32 3.11
N ALA A 114 9.64 0.98 3.09
CA ALA A 114 8.53 1.92 3.17
C ALA A 114 7.44 1.40 4.12
N TRP A 115 6.57 2.30 4.56
CA TRP A 115 5.40 1.95 5.37
C TRP A 115 4.15 2.61 4.81
N THR A 116 3.06 1.85 4.71
CA THR A 116 1.76 2.42 4.35
C THR A 116 1.10 3.04 5.58
N PRO A 117 0.87 4.37 5.63
CA PRO A 117 0.19 5.01 6.75
C PRO A 117 -1.26 4.52 6.93
N ALA A 118 -1.79 4.75 8.13
CA ALA A 118 -3.23 4.81 8.29
C ALA A 118 -3.72 6.05 7.55
N SER A 119 -4.35 5.84 6.39
CA SER A 119 -4.79 6.94 5.52
C SER A 119 -6.30 7.05 5.38
N ALA A 120 -6.78 8.27 5.14
CA ALA A 120 -8.12 8.58 4.67
C ALA A 120 -8.08 9.82 3.78
N GLU A 121 -9.18 10.04 3.07
CA GLU A 121 -9.43 11.24 2.28
C GLU A 121 -10.80 11.80 2.68
N VAL A 122 -10.87 13.12 2.80
CA VAL A 122 -12.13 13.87 2.98
C VAL A 122 -12.12 15.03 2.01
N ASP A 123 -13.03 15.03 1.03
CA ASP A 123 -13.20 16.12 0.06
C ASP A 123 -11.88 16.55 -0.64
N GLY A 124 -11.09 15.58 -1.11
CA GLY A 124 -9.79 15.84 -1.75
C GLY A 124 -8.62 16.12 -0.80
N VAL A 125 -8.85 16.20 0.52
CA VAL A 125 -7.78 16.33 1.52
C VAL A 125 -7.36 14.95 2.01
N GLN A 126 -6.10 14.60 1.79
CA GLN A 126 -5.51 13.35 2.29
C GLN A 126 -4.87 13.54 3.67
N VAL A 127 -5.13 12.58 4.56
CA VAL A 127 -4.46 12.46 5.86
C VAL A 127 -3.79 11.10 5.96
N GLY A 128 -2.53 11.08 6.41
CA GLY A 128 -1.77 9.87 6.68
C GLY A 128 -1.13 9.92 8.06
N VAL A 129 -1.28 8.85 8.84
CA VAL A 129 -0.72 8.74 10.19
C VAL A 129 0.23 7.54 10.29
N LEU A 130 1.46 7.82 10.72
CA LEU A 130 2.45 6.83 11.14
C LEU A 130 2.75 7.03 12.64
N ALA A 131 2.32 6.09 13.47
CA ALA A 131 2.56 6.14 14.93
C ALA A 131 3.59 5.09 15.38
N GLY A 132 4.73 5.03 14.70
CA GLY A 132 5.86 4.16 15.09
C GLY A 132 5.55 2.66 15.11
N GLY A 133 4.69 2.18 14.22
CA GLY A 133 4.27 0.77 14.15
C GLY A 133 3.03 0.42 14.98
N ASP A 134 2.56 1.30 15.86
CA ASP A 134 1.29 1.10 16.57
C ASP A 134 0.11 1.34 15.61
N HIS A 135 -0.38 0.26 15.01
CA HIS A 135 -1.50 0.28 14.07
C HIS A 135 -2.82 0.75 14.72
N HIS A 136 -3.04 0.44 16.00
CA HIS A 136 -4.25 0.84 16.71
C HIS A 136 -4.26 2.34 16.99
N ARG A 137 -3.12 2.88 17.46
CA ARG A 137 -2.94 4.32 17.65
C ARG A 137 -2.99 5.07 16.33
N SER A 138 -2.33 4.55 15.28
CA SER A 138 -2.38 5.16 13.94
C SER A 138 -3.83 5.28 13.44
N ARG A 139 -4.61 4.19 13.56
CA ARG A 139 -6.03 4.18 13.15
C ARG A 139 -6.88 5.14 13.98
N ARG A 140 -6.77 5.09 15.31
CA ARG A 140 -7.54 5.95 16.21
C ARG A 140 -7.28 7.43 15.94
N ILE A 141 -6.01 7.83 15.81
CA ILE A 141 -5.64 9.22 15.51
C ILE A 141 -6.18 9.63 14.14
N ARG A 142 -6.00 8.78 13.11
CA ARG A 142 -6.54 9.01 11.76
C ARG A 142 -8.05 9.24 11.80
N ASP A 143 -8.80 8.40 12.53
CA ASP A 143 -10.25 8.52 12.64
C ASP A 143 -10.65 9.85 13.31
N THR A 144 -9.95 10.27 14.36
CA THR A 144 -10.15 11.59 15.00
C THR A 144 -9.88 12.75 14.02
N LEU A 145 -8.78 12.69 13.27
CA LEU A 145 -8.42 13.73 12.30
C LEU A 145 -9.46 13.85 11.18
N VAL A 146 -9.99 12.72 10.71
CA VAL A 146 -11.09 12.70 9.71
C VAL A 146 -12.33 13.43 10.23
N GLN A 147 -12.73 13.18 11.48
CA GLN A 147 -13.89 13.85 12.06
C GLN A 147 -13.69 15.37 12.19
N LEU A 148 -12.46 15.81 12.47
CA LEU A 148 -12.12 17.23 12.49
C LEU A 148 -12.14 17.84 11.09
N LEU A 149 -11.56 17.16 10.10
CA LEU A 149 -11.57 17.61 8.70
C LEU A 149 -12.99 17.82 8.17
N ILE A 150 -13.90 16.87 8.43
CA ILE A 150 -15.32 17.00 8.04
C ILE A 150 -15.94 18.28 8.61
N LYS A 151 -15.66 18.60 9.87
CA LYS A 151 -16.20 19.82 10.52
C LYS A 151 -15.65 21.10 9.88
N ILE A 152 -14.34 21.14 9.65
CA ILE A 152 -13.64 22.30 9.06
C ILE A 152 -14.16 22.57 7.64
N ILE A 153 -14.18 21.55 6.80
CA ILE A 153 -14.65 21.66 5.41
C ILE A 153 -16.14 22.04 5.38
N GLY A 154 -16.93 21.48 6.31
CA GLY A 154 -18.33 21.85 6.49
C GLY A 154 -18.55 23.31 6.86
N SER A 155 -17.69 23.92 7.70
CA SER A 155 -17.77 25.35 8.00
C SER A 155 -17.37 26.23 6.82
N GLU A 156 -16.28 25.92 6.13
CA GLU A 156 -15.81 26.70 4.97
C GLU A 156 -16.86 26.80 3.87
N ARG A 157 -17.62 25.72 3.63
CA ARG A 157 -18.71 25.70 2.65
C ARG A 157 -19.89 26.58 3.06
N ARG A 158 -20.21 26.67 4.36
CA ARG A 158 -21.28 27.55 4.86
C ARG A 158 -20.87 29.02 4.74
N ASP A 159 -19.62 29.34 5.09
CA ASP A 159 -19.11 30.72 5.03
C ASP A 159 -19.04 31.24 3.59
N ARG A 160 -18.75 30.38 2.61
CA ARG A 160 -18.75 30.75 1.18
C ARG A 160 -20.16 30.90 0.57
N ALA A 161 -21.18 30.38 1.23
CA ALA A 161 -22.57 30.42 0.76
C ALA A 161 -23.38 31.56 1.38
N ALA A 162 -22.80 32.29 2.34
CA ALA A 162 -23.33 33.51 2.97
C ALA A 162 -22.79 34.76 2.28
#